data_AF-A0A0W7W8E0-F1
#
_entry.id   AF-A0A0W7W8E0-F1
#
_cell.length_a   1.000
_cell.length_b   1.000
_cell.length_c   1.000
_cell.angle_alpha   90.00
_cell.angle_beta   90.00
_cell.angle_gamma   90.00
#
_symmetry.space_group_name_H-M   'P 1'
#
loop_
_entity.id
_entity.type
_entity.pdbx_description
1 polymer ?
#
loop_
_entity_poly.entity_id
_entity_poly.type
_entity_poly.pdbx_seq_one_letter_code
_entity_poly.pdbx_strand_id
1 'polypeptide(L)'
;MSCAAVAAALGAALTGCGLWPSSPSSTSCISWASFSAPQEAFDDAELVVEGNVAPAATTRDVFGYRAAVHTVAVTSVLKGTAEVGASLDVAATPITCTGGELYPDGDPLDVEGEVMLFLTADGGQWRLLSPVQGVLEAGSAGTPDLGSW
;
A
#
# COMPACT_ATOMS: atom_id res chain seq x y z
N MET A 1 -51.73 -27.90 -10.16
CA MET A 1 -52.80 -26.88 -10.16
C MET A 1 -52.34 -25.78 -11.11
N SER A 2 -53.00 -25.70 -12.25
CA SER A 2 -52.68 -24.78 -13.36
C SER A 2 -53.17 -23.37 -13.03
N CYS A 3 -52.34 -22.36 -13.28
CA CYS A 3 -52.82 -20.99 -13.48
C CYS A 3 -52.32 -20.51 -14.84
N ALA A 4 -53.30 -20.17 -15.67
CA ALA A 4 -53.21 -19.87 -17.08
C ALA A 4 -52.46 -18.56 -17.36
N ALA A 5 -51.75 -18.56 -18.49
CA ALA A 5 -51.26 -17.38 -19.14
C ALA A 5 -52.42 -16.51 -19.64
N VAL A 6 -52.41 -15.22 -19.27
CA VAL A 6 -53.23 -14.20 -19.93
C VAL A 6 -52.27 -13.14 -20.46
N ALA A 7 -52.03 -13.21 -21.76
CA ALA A 7 -51.39 -12.17 -22.53
C ALA A 7 -52.39 -11.02 -22.73
N ALA A 8 -52.07 -9.86 -22.20
CA ALA A 8 -52.75 -8.61 -22.54
C ALA A 8 -51.69 -7.56 -22.89
N ALA A 9 -51.57 -7.31 -24.19
CA ALA A 9 -50.78 -6.23 -24.76
C ALA A 9 -51.40 -4.88 -24.37
N LEU A 10 -50.65 -4.03 -23.66
CA LEU A 10 -51.01 -2.66 -23.36
C LEU A 10 -49.76 -1.78 -23.23
N GLY A 11 -49.69 -0.77 -24.09
CA GLY A 11 -49.18 0.56 -23.74
C GLY A 11 -47.67 0.70 -23.52
N ALA A 12 -46.95 0.96 -24.60
CA ALA A 12 -45.61 1.51 -24.56
C ALA A 12 -45.56 2.91 -23.93
N ALA A 13 -44.38 3.24 -23.40
CA ALA A 13 -43.89 4.54 -22.93
C ALA A 13 -44.28 4.96 -21.50
N LEU A 14 -43.40 4.62 -20.54
CA LEU A 14 -42.96 5.47 -19.41
C LEU A 14 -42.10 4.64 -18.43
N THR A 15 -40.83 4.36 -18.74
CA THR A 15 -39.81 4.01 -17.72
C THR A 15 -38.40 4.13 -18.30
N GLY A 16 -37.57 4.95 -17.63
CA GLY A 16 -36.13 4.69 -17.56
C GLY A 16 -35.19 5.51 -18.44
N CYS A 17 -35.19 6.83 -18.31
CA CYS A 17 -33.91 7.56 -18.36
C CYS A 17 -33.06 7.11 -17.15
N GLY A 18 -32.44 5.94 -17.23
CA GLY A 18 -31.66 5.36 -16.13
C GLY A 18 -30.51 4.48 -16.58
N LEU A 19 -30.28 4.36 -17.90
CA LEU A 19 -29.10 3.70 -18.47
C LEU A 19 -28.04 4.74 -18.79
N TRP A 20 -27.70 5.59 -17.83
CA TRP A 20 -26.42 6.29 -17.91
C TRP A 20 -25.37 5.25 -17.53
N PRO A 21 -24.37 4.96 -18.38
CA PRO A 21 -23.28 4.10 -17.96
C PRO A 21 -22.63 4.78 -16.76
N SER A 22 -22.69 4.13 -15.59
CA SER A 22 -21.95 4.53 -14.41
C SER A 22 -20.55 4.91 -14.87
N SER A 23 -20.20 6.19 -14.74
CA SER A 23 -18.89 6.69 -15.18
C SER A 23 -17.82 5.77 -14.60
N PRO A 24 -16.80 5.37 -15.38
CA PRO A 24 -15.67 4.65 -14.81
C PRO A 24 -15.16 5.51 -13.66
N SER A 25 -15.18 4.96 -12.44
CA SER A 25 -14.56 5.58 -11.28
C SER A 25 -13.15 5.96 -11.70
N SER A 26 -12.89 7.26 -11.81
CA SER A 26 -11.60 7.78 -12.21
C SER A 26 -10.63 7.48 -11.07
N THR A 27 -9.90 6.38 -11.17
CA THR A 27 -8.79 6.09 -10.27
C THR A 27 -7.76 7.20 -10.44
N SER A 28 -7.63 8.06 -9.43
CA SER A 28 -6.62 9.10 -9.41
C SER A 28 -5.26 8.48 -9.08
N CYS A 29 -4.28 8.67 -9.96
CA CYS A 29 -2.91 8.23 -9.72
C CYS A 29 -2.27 9.10 -8.64
N ILE A 30 -1.62 8.47 -7.68
CA ILE A 30 -0.77 9.16 -6.73
C ILE A 30 0.61 9.30 -7.34
N SER A 31 1.08 10.55 -7.43
CA SER A 31 2.49 10.85 -7.69
C SER A 31 3.25 10.75 -6.38
N TRP A 32 4.12 9.75 -6.27
CA TRP A 32 5.00 9.58 -5.12
C TRP A 32 6.12 10.63 -5.14
N ALA A 33 6.55 11.07 -3.96
CA ALA A 33 7.79 11.83 -3.85
C ALA A 33 8.97 10.94 -4.28
N SER A 34 9.84 11.52 -5.10
CA SER A 34 11.13 10.91 -5.46
C SER A 34 12.22 11.55 -4.63
N PHE A 35 13.00 10.74 -3.94
CA PHE A 35 14.11 11.19 -3.11
C PHE A 35 15.42 10.98 -3.85
N SER A 36 16.28 11.99 -3.87
CA SER A 36 17.59 11.91 -4.52
C SER A 36 18.65 11.24 -3.64
N ALA A 37 18.38 11.15 -2.34
CA ALA A 37 19.28 10.59 -1.35
C ALA A 37 18.52 10.06 -0.12
N PRO A 38 19.16 9.17 0.66
CA PRO A 38 18.66 8.71 1.95
C PRO A 38 18.19 9.75 2.91
N GLN A 39 18.98 10.80 2.99
CA GLN A 39 18.73 11.82 3.97
C GLN A 39 17.40 12.52 3.68
N GLU A 40 16.99 12.66 2.41
CA GLU A 40 15.73 13.29 2.06
C GLU A 40 14.53 12.43 2.48
N ALA A 41 14.58 11.12 2.26
CA ALA A 41 13.54 10.20 2.74
C ALA A 41 13.50 10.16 4.28
N PHE A 42 14.68 10.20 4.92
CA PHE A 42 14.79 10.31 6.38
C PHE A 42 14.12 11.58 6.90
N ASP A 43 14.36 12.72 6.24
CA ASP A 43 13.86 14.03 6.64
C ASP A 43 12.33 14.14 6.46
N ASP A 44 11.77 13.49 5.44
CA ASP A 44 10.32 13.46 5.16
C ASP A 44 9.54 12.39 5.92
N ALA A 45 10.20 11.30 6.35
CA ALA A 45 9.55 10.24 7.12
C ALA A 45 9.07 10.72 8.51
N GLU A 46 7.95 10.22 9.00
CA GLU A 46 7.49 10.47 10.37
C GLU A 46 8.16 9.55 11.39
N LEU A 47 8.50 8.33 10.97
CA LEU A 47 9.17 7.32 11.78
C LEU A 47 10.23 6.63 10.91
N VAL A 48 11.43 6.47 11.47
CA VAL A 48 12.50 5.68 10.85
C VAL A 48 12.98 4.65 11.86
N VAL A 49 12.90 3.38 11.49
CA VAL A 49 13.27 2.25 12.34
C VAL A 49 14.14 1.26 11.57
N GLU A 50 14.96 0.52 12.31
CA GLU A 50 15.55 -0.73 11.82
C GLU A 50 14.75 -1.89 12.43
N GLY A 51 14.59 -2.97 11.68
CA GLY A 51 13.86 -4.13 12.17
C GLY A 51 13.86 -5.32 11.24
N ASN A 52 13.34 -6.44 11.75
CA ASN A 52 13.18 -7.68 10.98
C ASN A 52 11.73 -7.78 10.50
N VAL A 53 11.55 -8.08 9.22
CA VAL A 53 10.23 -8.17 8.58
C VAL A 53 9.73 -9.61 8.65
N ALA A 54 8.51 -9.80 9.14
CA ALA A 54 7.82 -11.08 9.03
C ALA A 54 7.06 -11.18 7.69
N PRO A 55 6.79 -12.40 7.19
CA PRO A 55 5.93 -12.58 6.01
C PRO A 55 4.58 -11.88 6.16
N ALA A 56 4.03 -11.39 5.06
CA ALA A 56 2.74 -10.72 5.04
C ALA A 56 1.65 -11.63 5.66
N ALA A 57 0.98 -11.14 6.69
CA ALA A 57 -0.07 -11.89 7.38
C ALA A 57 -1.48 -11.42 6.99
N THR A 58 -1.61 -10.15 6.59
CA THR A 58 -2.90 -9.52 6.28
C THR A 58 -2.75 -8.52 5.13
N THR A 59 -3.87 -7.90 4.74
CA THR A 59 -3.89 -6.81 3.78
C THR A 59 -4.80 -5.69 4.30
N ARG A 60 -4.58 -4.45 3.85
CA ARG A 60 -5.50 -3.33 4.12
C ARG A 60 -5.57 -2.38 2.94
N ASP A 61 -6.63 -1.58 2.88
CA ASP A 61 -6.79 -0.58 1.83
C ASP A 61 -5.85 0.61 2.08
N VAL A 62 -5.00 0.90 1.09
CA VAL A 62 -4.12 2.06 1.02
C VAL A 62 -4.42 2.73 -0.32
N PHE A 63 -4.98 3.94 -0.28
CA PHE A 63 -5.39 4.70 -1.48
C PHE A 63 -6.32 3.95 -2.45
N GLY A 64 -7.19 3.09 -1.92
CA GLY A 64 -8.11 2.27 -2.73
C GLY A 64 -7.50 0.99 -3.32
N TYR A 65 -6.27 0.66 -2.91
CA TYR A 65 -5.56 -0.55 -3.30
C TYR A 65 -5.29 -1.45 -2.09
N ARG A 66 -5.41 -2.77 -2.27
CA ARG A 66 -5.24 -3.75 -1.19
C ARG A 66 -3.75 -4.06 -0.96
N ALA A 67 -3.11 -3.24 -0.14
CA ALA A 67 -1.70 -3.41 0.24
C ALA A 67 -1.51 -4.58 1.20
N ALA A 68 -0.43 -5.33 1.01
CA ALA A 68 0.09 -6.29 1.98
C ALA A 68 0.55 -5.59 3.27
N VAL A 69 0.32 -6.23 4.40
CA VAL A 69 0.73 -5.74 5.72
C VAL A 69 1.66 -6.76 6.35
N HIS A 70 2.84 -6.28 6.71
CA HIS A 70 3.90 -7.05 7.36
C HIS A 70 4.07 -6.58 8.80
N THR A 71 4.34 -7.53 9.69
CA THR A 71 4.73 -7.21 11.05
C THR A 71 6.24 -7.05 11.12
N VAL A 72 6.71 -5.93 11.65
CA VAL A 72 8.12 -5.58 11.78
C VAL A 72 8.50 -5.60 13.24
N ALA A 73 9.48 -6.44 13.60
CA ALA A 73 10.07 -6.44 14.94
C ALA A 73 11.18 -5.38 15.00
N VAL A 74 10.93 -4.29 15.72
CA VAL A 74 11.82 -3.12 15.80
C VAL A 74 13.09 -3.46 16.58
N THR A 75 14.25 -3.26 15.96
CA THR A 75 15.57 -3.44 16.58
C THR A 75 16.23 -2.10 16.94
N SER A 76 15.92 -1.04 16.20
CA SER A 76 16.41 0.32 16.45
C SER A 76 15.39 1.38 16.05
N VAL A 77 15.44 2.54 16.68
CA VAL A 77 14.60 3.70 16.35
C VAL A 77 15.52 4.88 16.05
N LEU A 78 15.51 5.34 14.81
CA LEU A 78 16.38 6.40 14.30
C LEU A 78 15.68 7.77 14.26
N LYS A 79 14.35 7.80 14.07
CA LYS A 79 13.52 9.01 14.07
C LYS A 79 12.11 8.69 14.55
N GLY A 80 11.44 9.63 15.20
CA GLY A 80 10.04 9.49 15.61
C GLY A 80 9.88 8.78 16.96
N THR A 81 8.72 8.17 17.20
CA THR A 81 8.42 7.49 18.47
C THR A 81 7.95 6.06 18.20
N ALA A 82 8.78 5.11 18.62
CA ALA A 82 8.50 3.68 18.70
C ALA A 82 9.34 3.08 19.83
N GLU A 83 9.07 1.83 20.20
CA GLU A 83 9.83 1.11 21.22
C GLU A 83 10.66 0.01 20.57
N VAL A 84 11.93 -0.12 20.98
CA VAL A 84 12.75 -1.27 20.60
C VAL A 84 12.13 -2.55 21.18
N GLY A 85 12.04 -3.59 20.35
CA GLY A 85 11.36 -4.84 20.66
C GLY A 85 9.85 -4.82 20.41
N ALA A 86 9.26 -3.67 20.06
CA ALA A 86 7.86 -3.61 19.66
C ALA A 86 7.65 -4.22 18.27
N SER A 87 6.41 -4.65 18.03
CA SER A 87 5.94 -5.07 16.72
C SER A 87 5.13 -3.96 16.07
N LEU A 88 5.49 -3.57 14.85
CA LEU A 88 4.77 -2.58 14.05
C LEU A 88 4.11 -3.25 12.85
N ASP A 89 2.82 -2.98 12.62
CA ASP A 89 2.15 -3.41 11.39
C ASP A 89 2.32 -2.35 10.31
N VAL A 90 3.13 -2.68 9.30
CA VAL A 90 3.51 -1.79 8.20
C VAL A 90 2.88 -2.27 6.91
N ALA A 91 2.12 -1.39 6.25
CA ALA A 91 1.65 -1.65 4.89
C ALA A 91 2.74 -1.35 3.87
N ALA A 92 2.98 -2.29 2.95
CA ALA A 92 3.78 -2.04 1.75
C ALA A 92 2.99 -1.09 0.84
N THR A 93 3.55 0.10 0.61
CA THR A 93 2.85 1.14 -0.15
C THR A 93 2.75 0.72 -1.62
N PRO A 94 1.54 0.61 -2.21
CA PRO A 94 1.37 0.09 -3.56
C PRO A 94 1.72 1.13 -4.63
N ILE A 95 2.17 0.69 -5.80
CA ILE A 95 2.24 1.57 -6.98
C ILE A 95 0.82 1.73 -7.55
N THR A 96 0.45 2.98 -7.89
CA THR A 96 -0.85 3.27 -8.51
C THR A 96 -0.70 3.39 -10.03
N CYS A 97 -1.79 3.18 -10.78
CA CYS A 97 -1.84 3.35 -12.24
C CYS A 97 -0.96 2.39 -13.07
N THR A 98 -0.73 1.20 -12.53
CA THR A 98 -0.04 0.05 -13.15
C THR A 98 -1.00 -0.95 -13.80
N GLY A 99 -2.24 -0.55 -14.13
CA GLY A 99 -3.24 -1.48 -14.69
C GLY A 99 -3.77 -2.53 -13.69
N GLY A 100 -3.53 -2.35 -12.39
CA GLY A 100 -4.01 -3.22 -11.33
C GLY A 100 -2.93 -4.04 -10.61
N GLU A 101 -1.68 -4.00 -11.10
CA GLU A 101 -0.53 -4.65 -10.44
C GLU A 101 -0.02 -3.79 -9.28
N LEU A 102 -0.17 -4.25 -8.04
CA LEU A 102 0.21 -3.48 -6.86
C LEU A 102 1.72 -3.25 -6.75
N TYR A 103 2.48 -4.28 -7.11
CA TYR A 103 3.92 -4.36 -6.95
C TYR A 103 4.55 -4.97 -8.21
N PRO A 104 4.72 -4.19 -9.30
CA PRO A 104 5.25 -4.72 -10.56
C PRO A 104 6.68 -5.28 -10.41
N ASP A 105 7.45 -4.77 -9.45
CA ASP A 105 8.81 -5.21 -9.16
C ASP A 105 8.90 -6.15 -7.94
N GLY A 106 7.76 -6.61 -7.41
CA GLY A 106 7.67 -7.40 -6.18
C GLY A 106 7.36 -6.57 -4.93
N ASP A 107 6.85 -7.23 -3.89
CA ASP A 107 6.51 -6.56 -2.63
C ASP A 107 7.79 -6.06 -1.94
N PRO A 108 7.93 -4.76 -1.68
CA PRO A 108 9.15 -4.20 -1.08
C PRO A 108 9.43 -4.72 0.34
N LEU A 109 8.45 -5.33 1.01
CA LEU A 109 8.62 -5.92 2.35
C LEU A 109 8.73 -7.44 2.33
N ASP A 110 8.69 -8.08 1.16
CA ASP A 110 8.98 -9.52 1.01
C ASP A 110 10.49 -9.75 0.86
N VAL A 111 11.21 -9.39 1.91
CA VAL A 111 12.68 -9.42 1.97
C VAL A 111 13.14 -10.21 3.20
N GLU A 112 14.34 -10.79 3.11
CA GLU A 112 14.96 -11.51 4.23
C GLU A 112 15.96 -10.61 4.96
N GLY A 113 16.01 -10.73 6.28
CA GLY A 113 17.00 -10.03 7.12
C GLY A 113 16.50 -8.72 7.73
N GLU A 114 17.46 -7.94 8.23
CA GLU A 114 17.20 -6.65 8.86
C GLU A 114 17.11 -5.55 7.79
N VAL A 115 16.18 -4.63 7.98
CA VAL A 115 15.92 -3.52 7.05
C VAL A 115 15.80 -2.20 7.79
N MET A 116 16.09 -1.10 7.12
CA MET A 116 15.74 0.26 7.54
C MET A 116 14.45 0.68 6.82
N LEU A 117 13.46 1.13 7.58
CA LEU A 117 12.16 1.55 7.07
C LEU A 117 11.94 3.04 7.25
N PHE A 118 11.48 3.70 6.18
CA PHE A 118 11.00 5.07 6.18
C PHE A 118 9.47 5.04 6.18
N LEU A 119 8.86 5.49 7.27
CA LEU A 119 7.43 5.31 7.53
C LEU A 119 6.70 6.65 7.64
N THR A 120 5.45 6.64 7.20
CA THR A 120 4.48 7.73 7.39
C THR A 120 3.16 7.14 7.87
N ALA A 121 2.40 7.89 8.65
CA ALA A 121 1.11 7.46 9.14
C ALA A 121 -0.01 7.78 8.14
N ASP A 122 -0.87 6.80 7.86
CA ASP A 122 -2.15 6.99 7.18
C ASP A 122 -3.27 6.52 8.12
N GLY A 123 -4.12 7.45 8.55
CA GLY A 123 -5.17 7.16 9.53
C GLY A 123 -4.65 6.61 10.87
N GLY A 124 -3.40 6.92 11.25
CA GLY A 124 -2.74 6.38 12.44
C GLY A 124 -2.13 4.99 12.25
N GLN A 125 -2.09 4.47 11.02
CA GLN A 125 -1.47 3.18 10.69
C GLN A 125 -0.22 3.40 9.84
N TRP A 126 0.85 2.65 10.12
CA TRP A 126 2.14 2.81 9.45
C TRP A 126 2.14 2.22 8.04
N ARG A 127 2.62 2.99 7.06
CA ARG A 127 2.93 2.49 5.71
C ARG A 127 4.32 2.96 5.30
N LEU A 128 4.91 2.31 4.30
CA LEU A 128 6.12 2.81 3.66
C LEU A 128 5.91 4.22 3.12
N LEU A 129 6.92 5.08 3.27
CA LEU A 129 6.88 6.46 2.79
C LEU A 129 6.53 6.53 1.30
N SER A 130 7.18 5.68 0.49
CA SER A 130 6.90 5.47 -0.92
C SER A 130 7.00 3.97 -1.29
N PRO A 131 6.50 3.55 -2.45
CA PRO A 131 6.58 2.15 -2.90
C PRO A 131 8.00 1.64 -3.15
N VAL A 132 8.91 2.53 -3.58
CA VAL A 132 10.23 2.16 -4.09
C VAL A 132 11.39 2.64 -3.21
N GLN A 133 11.18 3.67 -2.40
CA GLN A 133 12.21 4.29 -1.56
C GLN A 133 11.77 4.33 -0.09
N GLY A 134 10.87 3.43 0.30
CA GLY A 134 10.38 3.29 1.67
C GLY A 134 11.19 2.32 2.53
N VAL A 135 12.08 1.53 1.92
CA VAL A 135 12.85 0.47 2.58
C VAL A 135 14.27 0.43 2.04
N LEU A 136 15.24 0.15 2.90
CA LEU A 136 16.59 -0.25 2.54
C LEU A 136 16.89 -1.58 3.21
N GLU A 137 17.38 -2.52 2.43
CA GLU A 137 17.90 -3.77 2.97
C GLU A 137 19.26 -3.53 3.65
N ALA A 138 19.55 -4.26 4.74
CA ALA A 138 20.89 -4.26 5.29
C ALA A 138 21.85 -4.95 4.30
N GLY A 139 22.88 -4.23 3.87
CA GLY A 139 23.97 -4.79 3.10
C GLY A 139 24.82 -5.76 3.92
N SER A 140 25.71 -6.48 3.24
CA SER A 140 26.46 -7.64 3.75
C SER A 140 27.48 -7.38 4.89
N ALA A 141 27.45 -6.22 5.52
CA ALA A 141 28.27 -5.86 6.69
C ALA A 141 27.50 -5.05 7.76
N GLY A 142 26.17 -5.02 7.72
CA GLY A 142 25.34 -4.18 8.60
C GLY A 142 25.29 -2.70 8.18
N THR A 143 25.86 -2.37 7.03
CA THR A 143 25.69 -1.07 6.36
C THR A 143 24.50 -1.19 5.42
N PRO A 144 23.54 -0.24 5.37
CA PRO A 144 22.44 -0.27 4.40
C PRO A 144 22.97 -0.49 2.97
N ASP A 145 22.37 -1.44 2.24
CA ASP A 145 22.63 -1.57 0.81
C ASP A 145 21.92 -0.42 0.10
N LEU A 146 22.71 0.56 -0.31
CA LEU A 146 22.19 1.71 -1.04
C LEU A 146 21.93 1.37 -2.50
N GLY A 147 22.25 0.14 -2.97
CA GLY A 147 21.95 -0.38 -4.29
C GLY A 147 21.93 0.68 -5.39
N SER A 148 20.75 0.89 -5.96
CA SER A 148 20.42 2.00 -6.86
C SER A 148 19.41 2.96 -6.24
N TRP A 149 19.60 3.35 -4.99
CA TRP A 149 18.97 4.59 -4.57
C TRP A 149 19.27 5.70 -5.58
#